data_AF-A0A966MUU1-F1
#
_entry.id   AF-A0A966MUU1-F1
#
_cell.length_a   1.000
_cell.length_b   1.000
_cell.length_c   1.000
_cell.angle_alpha   90.00
_cell.angle_beta   90.00
_cell.angle_gamma   90.00
#
_symmetry.space_group_name_H-M   'P 1'
#
loop_
_entity.id
_entity.type
_entity.pdbx_description
1 polymer ?
#
loop_
_entity_poly.entity_id
_entity_poly.type
_entity_poly.pdbx_seq_one_letter_code
_entity_poly.pdbx_strand_id
1 'polypeptide(L)'
;MRKFWVLLLAICLSALLLVAPANSAVKAATVAQVGDQCLREGKVAPGRAIDGSDLVCMKATLGSSKGELLWWYKTLIPMKMFEVVAPIISRSSDSPEVIASRSADRIAKTIGTALKAEELVKDYSAKNFTGNSGTLALSTFQAYKNRLATSFIGSLSLINGIITTKSTLKLSDSKAIAQLVQEYEAIAVPSGSKYTTIDQLVNDLKANPKSVTFIGGVAGGVDHIFMAKFLNVIQVDPLAAKYLPQTSGFDVVTKTLTDKSYVALSTSGDFVAQVNAGKLRVLGIASPEKVKWLKAKTLKAQYIDVVYGNWYGIFLPPLYSEPQTNNFIHLLDVLHNSH
;
A
#
# COMPACT_ATOMS: atom_id res chain seq x y z
N MET A 1 -37.42 27.98 55.71
CA MET A 1 -36.02 28.34 55.39
C MET A 1 -35.48 27.33 54.38
N ARG A 2 -35.36 27.76 53.11
CA ARG A 2 -34.86 26.97 51.97
C ARG A 2 -33.36 26.73 52.11
N LYS A 3 -32.87 25.50 51.88
CA LYS A 3 -31.44 25.24 51.62
C LYS A 3 -31.32 24.57 50.25
N PHE A 4 -30.80 25.35 49.30
CA PHE A 4 -30.41 24.96 47.95
C PHE A 4 -29.27 23.94 48.00
N TRP A 5 -29.39 22.85 47.24
CA TRP A 5 -28.27 22.00 46.86
C TRP A 5 -27.74 22.50 45.51
N VAL A 6 -26.48 22.92 45.49
CA VAL A 6 -25.77 23.39 44.30
C VAL A 6 -25.15 22.17 43.61
N LEU A 7 -25.57 21.91 42.37
CA LEU A 7 -24.93 20.97 41.45
C LEU A 7 -23.53 21.51 41.07
N LEU A 8 -22.48 20.75 41.36
CA LEU A 8 -21.14 20.97 40.83
C LEU A 8 -21.02 20.19 39.51
N LEU A 9 -21.16 20.90 38.39
CA LEU A 9 -20.79 20.42 37.05
C LEU A 9 -19.27 20.38 36.94
N ALA A 10 -18.69 19.19 36.94
CA ALA A 10 -17.29 18.99 36.57
C ALA A 10 -17.16 19.07 35.04
N ILE A 11 -16.71 20.22 34.55
CA ILE A 11 -16.32 20.41 33.15
C ILE A 11 -15.01 19.64 32.95
N CYS A 12 -15.10 18.47 32.30
CA CYS A 12 -13.94 17.70 31.91
C CYS A 12 -13.29 18.40 30.70
N LEU A 13 -12.27 19.23 30.97
CA LEU A 13 -11.45 19.87 29.94
C LEU A 13 -10.60 18.78 29.30
N SER A 14 -11.01 18.27 28.14
CA SER A 14 -10.20 17.40 27.29
C SER A 14 -9.02 18.21 26.74
N ALA A 15 -7.90 18.19 27.47
CA ALA A 15 -6.62 18.65 26.94
C ALA A 15 -6.30 17.80 25.70
N LEU A 16 -6.43 18.40 24.51
CA LEU A 16 -5.71 17.94 23.34
C LEU A 16 -4.22 17.99 23.69
N LEU A 17 -3.66 16.82 24.01
CA LEU A 17 -2.22 16.61 23.92
C LEU A 17 -1.86 16.78 22.45
N LEU A 18 -1.42 17.99 22.08
CA LEU A 18 -0.53 18.19 20.94
C LEU A 18 0.65 17.26 21.18
N VAL A 19 0.66 16.12 20.50
CA VAL A 19 1.85 15.28 20.41
C VAL A 19 2.87 16.14 19.69
N ALA A 20 3.84 16.69 20.42
CA ALA A 20 5.01 17.29 19.82
C ALA A 20 5.63 16.25 18.87
N PRO A 21 6.09 16.64 17.66
CA PRO A 21 6.80 15.71 16.80
C PRO A 21 7.96 15.13 17.61
N ALA A 22 8.13 13.81 17.54
CA ALA A 22 9.26 13.16 18.18
C ALA A 22 10.54 13.77 17.60
N ASN A 23 11.24 14.61 18.36
CA ASN A 23 12.53 15.14 17.94
C ASN A 23 13.45 13.95 17.62
N SER A 24 13.68 13.70 16.33
CA SER A 24 14.59 12.66 15.89
C SER A 24 15.98 12.98 16.44
N ALA A 25 16.62 12.01 17.08
CA ALA A 25 17.93 12.23 17.70
C ALA A 25 18.96 12.62 16.64
N VAL A 26 19.73 13.67 16.93
CA VAL A 26 20.76 14.20 16.02
C VAL A 26 21.73 13.10 15.59
N LYS A 27 22.00 13.00 14.28
CA LYS A 27 22.87 11.99 13.68
C LYS A 27 24.20 12.57 13.23
N ALA A 28 25.27 11.79 13.42
CA ALA A 28 26.59 12.10 12.90
C ALA A 28 26.65 11.86 11.38
N ALA A 29 27.55 12.56 10.70
CA ALA A 29 27.74 12.48 9.25
C ALA A 29 27.99 11.05 8.72
N THR A 30 28.60 10.17 9.53
CA THR A 30 28.92 8.80 9.13
C THR A 30 27.72 7.86 9.06
N VAL A 31 26.61 8.22 9.72
CA VAL A 31 25.39 7.40 9.79
C VAL A 31 24.15 8.17 9.35
N ALA A 32 24.32 9.40 8.86
CA ALA A 32 23.23 10.27 8.44
C ALA A 32 22.37 9.64 7.34
N GLN A 33 21.08 9.96 7.39
CA GLN A 33 20.08 9.78 6.34
C GLN A 33 19.42 11.13 6.07
N VAL A 34 18.73 11.28 4.93
CA VAL A 34 18.00 12.52 4.65
C VAL A 34 16.93 12.75 5.71
N GLY A 35 16.74 14.00 6.13
CA GLY A 35 15.73 14.36 7.13
C GLY A 35 16.18 14.18 8.58
N ASP A 36 17.33 13.55 8.84
CA ASP A 36 17.90 13.48 10.18
C ASP A 36 18.36 14.87 10.66
N GLN A 37 18.14 15.17 11.95
CA GLN A 37 18.67 16.39 12.55
C GLN A 37 20.22 16.39 12.55
N CYS A 38 20.80 17.56 12.34
CA CYS A 38 22.26 17.77 12.33
C CYS A 38 22.67 19.01 13.15
N LEU A 39 23.94 19.05 13.62
CA LEU A 39 24.38 20.08 14.58
C LEU A 39 24.97 21.35 13.94
N ARG A 40 25.57 21.24 12.75
CA ARG A 40 26.38 22.34 12.20
C ARG A 40 26.20 22.45 10.69
N GLU A 41 25.57 23.56 10.30
CA GLU A 41 25.36 23.93 8.90
C GLU A 41 26.67 23.89 8.09
N GLY A 42 26.57 23.40 6.85
CA GLY A 42 27.68 23.25 5.92
C GLY A 42 28.52 21.99 6.10
N LYS A 43 28.25 21.15 7.11
CA LYS A 43 28.90 19.84 7.22
C LYS A 43 28.44 18.92 6.10
N VAL A 44 29.36 18.12 5.57
CA VAL A 44 29.08 17.13 4.51
C VAL A 44 29.09 15.74 5.12
N ALA A 45 28.14 14.92 4.71
CA ALA A 45 28.04 13.50 4.97
C ALA A 45 28.27 12.75 3.64
N PRO A 46 29.53 12.36 3.34
CA PRO A 46 29.89 11.86 2.03
C PRO A 46 29.23 10.52 1.71
N GLY A 47 28.64 10.41 0.51
CA GLY A 47 28.01 9.18 0.02
C GLY A 47 26.87 8.62 0.88
N ARG A 48 26.19 9.49 1.64
CA ARG A 48 25.11 9.09 2.57
C ARG A 48 23.71 9.20 1.99
N ALA A 49 23.54 9.85 0.84
CA ALA A 49 22.27 9.84 0.13
C ALA A 49 21.97 8.44 -0.44
N ILE A 50 20.70 8.18 -0.74
CA ILE A 50 20.25 6.89 -1.27
C ILE A 50 20.85 6.54 -2.64
N ASP A 51 21.24 7.53 -3.43
CA ASP A 51 21.92 7.38 -4.72
C ASP A 51 23.45 7.40 -4.60
N GLY A 52 23.99 7.40 -3.37
CA GLY A 52 25.42 7.47 -3.09
C GLY A 52 26.02 8.86 -3.24
N SER A 53 25.22 9.91 -3.42
CA SER A 53 25.68 11.31 -3.36
C SER A 53 25.84 11.82 -1.92
N ASP A 54 26.37 13.03 -1.78
CA ASP A 54 26.62 13.65 -0.48
C ASP A 54 25.35 14.30 0.08
N LEU A 55 25.12 14.14 1.38
CA LEU A 55 24.18 14.98 2.13
C LEU A 55 24.94 16.16 2.75
N VAL A 56 24.26 17.29 2.89
CA VAL A 56 24.79 18.49 3.54
C VAL A 56 23.88 18.82 4.72
N CYS A 57 24.47 19.08 5.88
CA CYS A 57 23.74 19.66 7.00
C CYS A 57 23.35 21.08 6.63
N MET A 58 22.07 21.32 6.36
CA MET A 58 21.56 22.60 5.91
C MET A 58 20.09 22.75 6.28
N LYS A 59 19.57 23.97 6.19
CA LYS A 59 18.13 24.17 6.37
C LYS A 59 17.37 23.52 5.23
N ALA A 60 16.42 22.65 5.54
CA ALA A 60 15.53 22.07 4.55
C ALA A 60 14.76 23.18 3.83
N THR A 61 14.61 23.04 2.51
CA THR A 61 14.12 24.11 1.62
C THR A 61 12.64 24.01 1.29
N LEU A 62 12.02 22.86 1.56
CA LEU A 62 10.68 22.48 1.10
C LEU A 62 9.93 21.72 2.19
N GLY A 63 8.62 21.64 2.02
CA GLY A 63 7.75 20.74 2.77
C GLY A 63 7.57 21.08 4.23
N SER A 64 7.09 20.09 4.99
CA SER A 64 6.80 20.20 6.42
C SER A 64 8.05 20.53 7.24
N SER A 65 9.23 20.06 6.81
CA SER A 65 10.51 20.30 7.48
C SER A 65 11.18 21.64 7.15
N LYS A 66 10.56 22.49 6.32
CA LYS A 66 11.19 23.72 5.82
C LYS A 66 11.72 24.62 6.94
N GLY A 67 13.00 24.97 6.86
CA GLY A 67 13.70 25.79 7.83
C GLY A 67 14.39 25.01 8.95
N GLU A 68 14.10 23.72 9.12
CA GLU A 68 14.79 22.85 10.07
C GLU A 68 16.20 22.51 9.59
N LEU A 69 17.14 22.42 10.53
CA LEU A 69 18.54 22.09 10.23
C LEU A 69 18.73 20.57 10.15
N LEU A 70 18.73 20.04 8.94
CA LEU A 70 18.70 18.60 8.65
C LEU A 70 19.85 18.19 7.72
N TRP A 71 20.19 16.90 7.73
CA TRP A 71 20.95 16.29 6.64
C TRP A 71 20.07 16.28 5.39
N TRP A 72 20.49 17.00 4.36
CA TRP A 72 19.64 17.30 3.21
C TRP A 72 20.38 17.21 1.87
N TYR A 73 19.60 17.05 0.81
CA TYR A 73 20.09 17.13 -0.56
C TYR A 73 20.47 18.57 -0.92
N LYS A 74 21.75 18.80 -1.24
CA LYS A 74 22.21 20.13 -1.67
C LYS A 74 21.46 20.65 -2.89
N THR A 75 21.06 19.75 -3.79
CA THR A 75 20.33 20.08 -5.01
C THR A 75 19.09 19.19 -5.11
N LEU A 76 18.01 19.65 -4.50
CA LEU A 76 16.68 19.05 -4.62
C LEU A 76 15.80 19.95 -5.47
N ILE A 77 15.32 19.45 -6.61
CA ILE A 77 14.55 20.24 -7.58
C ILE A 77 13.09 19.79 -7.57
N PRO A 78 12.14 20.60 -7.07
CA PRO A 78 10.72 20.31 -7.18
C PRO A 78 10.28 20.11 -8.63
N MET A 79 9.43 19.13 -8.87
CA MET A 79 8.87 18.92 -10.20
C MET A 79 7.67 19.83 -10.44
N LYS A 80 7.52 20.32 -11.68
CA LYS A 80 6.32 21.09 -12.06
C LYS A 80 5.05 20.23 -12.07
N MET A 81 5.18 18.95 -12.42
CA MET A 81 4.04 18.05 -12.61
C MET A 81 4.47 16.62 -12.32
N PHE A 82 3.69 15.91 -11.50
CA PHE A 82 3.76 14.46 -11.33
C PHE A 82 2.55 13.81 -12.02
N GLU A 83 2.75 13.21 -13.20
CA GLU A 83 1.76 12.35 -13.83
C GLU A 83 2.06 10.89 -13.49
N VAL A 84 1.02 10.12 -13.17
CA VAL A 84 1.15 8.70 -12.88
C VAL A 84 0.09 7.91 -13.63
N VAL A 85 0.52 6.85 -14.30
CA VAL A 85 -0.34 5.87 -14.96
C VAL A 85 -0.61 4.72 -13.99
N ALA A 86 -1.87 4.43 -13.74
CA ALA A 86 -2.30 3.33 -12.89
C ALA A 86 -3.07 2.27 -13.71
N PRO A 87 -2.58 1.02 -13.76
CA PRO A 87 -3.35 -0.09 -14.32
C PRO A 87 -4.49 -0.46 -13.38
N ILE A 88 -5.72 -0.41 -13.87
CA ILE A 88 -6.91 -0.81 -13.12
C ILE A 88 -7.78 -1.76 -13.93
N ILE A 89 -8.70 -2.46 -13.26
CA ILE A 89 -9.75 -3.24 -13.93
C ILE A 89 -11.06 -2.49 -13.72
N SER A 90 -11.66 -1.94 -14.78
CA SER A 90 -12.95 -1.23 -14.71
C SER A 90 -13.96 -1.79 -15.70
N ARG A 91 -15.24 -1.77 -15.34
CA ARG A 91 -16.38 -1.92 -16.24
C ARG A 91 -16.99 -0.55 -16.52
N SER A 92 -17.76 -0.46 -17.59
CA SER A 92 -18.53 0.74 -17.92
C SER A 92 -19.56 1.10 -16.85
N SER A 93 -20.02 0.12 -16.06
CA SER A 93 -21.02 0.29 -15.00
C SER A 93 -20.44 0.67 -13.64
N ASP A 94 -19.11 0.69 -13.48
CA ASP A 94 -18.51 0.94 -12.16
C ASP A 94 -18.63 2.43 -11.79
N SER A 95 -19.06 2.72 -10.56
CA SER A 95 -19.16 4.09 -10.07
C SER A 95 -17.76 4.69 -9.77
N PRO A 96 -17.63 6.03 -9.70
CA PRO A 96 -16.38 6.68 -9.32
C PRO A 96 -15.80 6.19 -7.99
N GLU A 97 -16.65 5.87 -7.02
CA GLU A 97 -16.25 5.35 -5.70
C GLU A 97 -15.62 3.96 -5.82
N VAL A 98 -16.18 3.09 -6.67
CA VAL A 98 -15.61 1.77 -6.97
C VAL A 98 -14.25 1.92 -7.66
N ILE A 99 -14.12 2.84 -8.61
CA ILE A 99 -12.84 3.14 -9.27
C ILE A 99 -11.81 3.62 -8.23
N ALA A 100 -12.21 4.55 -7.35
CA ALA A 100 -11.35 5.12 -6.32
C ALA A 100 -10.93 4.11 -5.24
N SER A 101 -11.72 3.06 -5.03
CA SER A 101 -11.39 1.98 -4.08
C SER A 101 -10.23 1.10 -4.54
N ARG A 102 -9.86 1.14 -5.83
CA ARG A 102 -8.83 0.26 -6.39
C ARG A 102 -7.44 0.68 -5.92
N SER A 103 -6.68 -0.28 -5.40
CA SER A 103 -5.37 -0.01 -4.79
C SER A 103 -4.42 0.77 -5.71
N ALA A 104 -4.32 0.44 -7.00
CA ALA A 104 -3.42 1.18 -7.90
C ALA A 104 -3.83 2.66 -8.08
N ASP A 105 -5.12 2.96 -8.20
CA ASP A 105 -5.63 4.34 -8.28
C ASP A 105 -5.46 5.08 -6.95
N ARG A 106 -5.80 4.42 -5.84
CA ARG A 106 -5.62 4.96 -4.49
C ARG A 106 -4.16 5.32 -4.23
N ILE A 107 -3.24 4.39 -4.47
CA ILE A 107 -1.80 4.60 -4.27
C ILE A 107 -1.28 5.74 -5.16
N ALA A 108 -1.66 5.76 -6.45
CA ALA A 108 -1.29 6.80 -7.39
C ALA A 108 -1.73 8.21 -6.93
N LYS A 109 -2.95 8.34 -6.41
CA LYS A 109 -3.47 9.61 -5.89
C LYS A 109 -2.88 9.98 -4.54
N THR A 110 -2.69 9.00 -3.64
CA THR A 110 -2.12 9.23 -2.30
C THR A 110 -0.68 9.74 -2.41
N ILE A 111 0.16 9.11 -3.23
CA ILE A 111 1.54 9.58 -3.40
C ILE A 111 1.59 10.98 -4.03
N GLY A 112 0.76 11.25 -5.05
CA GLY A 112 0.68 12.57 -5.66
C GLY A 112 0.22 13.66 -4.68
N THR A 113 -0.76 13.34 -3.84
CA THR A 113 -1.24 14.23 -2.77
C THR A 113 -0.13 14.52 -1.77
N ALA A 114 0.59 13.48 -1.33
CA ALA A 114 1.65 13.62 -0.33
C ALA A 114 2.85 14.42 -0.88
N LEU A 115 3.28 14.12 -2.12
CA LEU A 115 4.32 14.90 -2.82
C LEU A 115 3.95 16.39 -2.95
N LYS A 116 2.67 16.68 -3.23
CA LYS A 116 2.19 18.06 -3.36
C LYS A 116 2.15 18.78 -2.01
N ALA A 117 1.71 18.08 -0.96
CA ALA A 117 1.68 18.61 0.40
C ALA A 117 3.10 18.99 0.89
N GLU A 118 4.10 18.20 0.51
CA GLU A 118 5.51 18.45 0.84
C GLU A 118 6.22 19.47 -0.07
N GLU A 119 5.49 20.18 -0.93
CA GLU A 119 6.05 21.13 -1.93
C GLU A 119 7.08 20.49 -2.90
N LEU A 120 7.17 19.16 -2.94
CA LEU A 120 8.10 18.40 -3.80
C LEU A 120 7.64 18.38 -5.25
N VAL A 121 6.33 18.54 -5.47
CA VAL A 121 5.73 18.75 -6.78
C VAL A 121 4.74 19.91 -6.72
N LYS A 122 4.65 20.70 -7.80
CA LYS A 122 3.63 21.77 -7.88
C LYS A 122 2.22 21.23 -8.06
N ASP A 123 2.08 20.22 -8.92
CA ASP A 123 0.79 19.59 -9.17
C ASP A 123 0.94 18.12 -9.57
N TYR A 124 -0.16 17.37 -9.51
CA TYR A 124 -0.17 15.96 -9.89
C TYR A 124 -1.44 15.54 -10.64
N SER A 125 -1.32 14.48 -11.44
CA SER A 125 -2.47 13.86 -12.12
C SER A 125 -2.30 12.34 -12.17
N ALA A 126 -3.39 11.62 -11.94
CA ALA A 126 -3.45 10.17 -12.07
C ALA A 126 -4.31 9.78 -13.27
N LYS A 127 -3.80 8.90 -14.13
CA LYS A 127 -4.51 8.40 -15.32
C LYS A 127 -4.69 6.90 -15.19
N ASN A 128 -5.95 6.48 -15.19
CA ASN A 128 -6.33 5.09 -15.13
C ASN A 128 -6.44 4.50 -16.53
N PHE A 129 -5.85 3.32 -16.71
CA PHE A 129 -6.01 2.53 -17.92
C PHE A 129 -6.62 1.18 -17.56
N THR A 130 -7.65 0.79 -18.29
CA THR A 130 -8.32 -0.50 -18.16
C THR A 130 -8.16 -1.31 -19.43
N GLY A 131 -7.80 -2.59 -19.30
CA GLY A 131 -7.78 -3.53 -20.42
C GLY A 131 -6.62 -4.51 -20.34
N ASN A 132 -6.88 -5.71 -20.87
CA ASN A 132 -5.92 -6.81 -21.00
C ASN A 132 -5.05 -7.05 -19.75
N SER A 133 -5.70 -7.16 -18.58
CA SER A 133 -5.04 -7.40 -17.29
C SER A 133 -3.91 -6.40 -16.95
N GLY A 134 -4.04 -5.15 -17.40
CA GLY A 134 -3.09 -4.07 -17.13
C GLY A 134 -2.02 -3.89 -18.21
N THR A 135 -1.90 -4.79 -19.18
CA THR A 135 -0.86 -4.67 -20.21
C THR A 135 -1.12 -3.51 -21.17
N LEU A 136 -2.37 -3.07 -21.34
CA LEU A 136 -2.68 -1.86 -22.11
C LEU A 136 -2.00 -0.65 -21.47
N ALA A 137 -2.17 -0.47 -20.16
CA ALA A 137 -1.53 0.58 -19.39
C ALA A 137 -0.01 0.54 -19.54
N LEU A 138 0.58 -0.66 -19.43
CA LEU A 138 2.03 -0.86 -19.56
C LEU A 138 2.54 -0.48 -20.95
N SER A 139 1.87 -0.94 -22.02
CA SER A 139 2.25 -0.59 -23.39
C SER A 139 2.15 0.92 -23.65
N THR A 140 1.09 1.58 -23.17
CA THR A 140 0.93 3.04 -23.29
C THR A 140 2.03 3.77 -22.55
N PHE A 141 2.35 3.34 -21.33
CA PHE A 141 3.44 3.92 -20.54
C PHE A 141 4.80 3.75 -21.22
N GLN A 142 5.12 2.56 -21.70
CA GLN A 142 6.41 2.26 -22.34
C GLN A 142 6.56 2.91 -23.72
N ALA A 143 5.46 3.26 -24.38
CA ALA A 143 5.49 4.06 -25.60
C ALA A 143 5.95 5.51 -25.35
N TYR A 144 5.90 6.02 -24.10
CA TYR A 144 6.40 7.35 -23.78
C TYR A 144 7.93 7.38 -23.75
N LYS A 145 8.52 7.87 -24.83
CA LYS A 145 9.99 7.94 -24.94
C LYS A 145 10.62 9.06 -24.11
N ASN A 146 10.03 10.27 -24.03
CA ASN A 146 10.67 11.43 -23.39
C ASN A 146 9.73 12.32 -22.56
N ARG A 147 8.68 11.75 -21.94
CA ARG A 147 7.75 12.54 -21.14
C ARG A 147 8.25 12.66 -19.70
N LEU A 148 8.89 13.78 -19.39
CA LEU A 148 9.53 14.06 -18.09
C LEU A 148 8.59 13.95 -16.88
N ALA A 149 7.29 13.95 -17.09
CA ALA A 149 6.31 13.95 -16.02
C ALA A 149 5.58 12.62 -15.82
N THR A 150 5.82 11.56 -16.60
CA THR A 150 5.00 10.33 -16.51
C THR A 150 5.71 9.18 -15.80
N SER A 151 5.12 8.74 -14.69
CA SER A 151 5.48 7.54 -13.94
C SER A 151 4.39 6.45 -14.08
N PHE A 152 4.65 5.26 -13.58
CA PHE A 152 3.74 4.12 -13.66
C PHE A 152 3.70 3.31 -12.38
N ILE A 153 2.50 2.88 -11.97
CA ILE A 153 2.32 1.94 -10.86
C ILE A 153 2.37 0.51 -11.40
N GLY A 154 3.46 -0.20 -11.08
CA GLY A 154 3.58 -1.64 -11.28
C GLY A 154 3.13 -2.41 -10.04
N SER A 155 2.70 -3.65 -10.22
CA SER A 155 2.29 -4.53 -9.10
C SER A 155 2.41 -6.00 -9.45
N LEU A 156 2.30 -6.88 -8.45
CA LEU A 156 2.23 -8.33 -8.68
C LEU A 156 1.02 -8.70 -9.56
N SER A 157 -0.11 -8.00 -9.39
CA SER A 157 -1.30 -8.18 -10.25
C SER A 157 -0.99 -7.94 -11.74
N LEU A 158 -0.18 -6.92 -12.05
CA LEU A 158 0.25 -6.67 -13.44
C LEU A 158 1.15 -7.81 -13.95
N ILE A 159 2.08 -8.30 -13.13
CA ILE A 159 2.96 -9.43 -13.51
C ILE A 159 2.12 -10.67 -13.83
N ASN A 160 1.14 -10.99 -12.97
CA ASN A 160 0.19 -12.08 -13.23
C ASN A 160 -0.59 -11.83 -14.53
N GLY A 161 -1.00 -10.59 -14.79
CA GLY A 161 -1.64 -10.17 -16.03
C GLY A 161 -0.79 -10.43 -17.27
N ILE A 162 0.50 -10.04 -17.25
CA ILE A 162 1.45 -10.30 -18.34
C ILE A 162 1.56 -11.80 -18.64
N ILE A 163 1.71 -12.62 -17.60
CA ILE A 163 1.85 -14.08 -17.73
C ILE A 163 0.56 -14.71 -18.29
N THR A 164 -0.57 -14.42 -17.67
CA THR A 164 -1.88 -15.03 -18.03
C THR A 164 -2.35 -14.64 -19.42
N THR A 165 -2.05 -13.42 -19.87
CA THR A 165 -2.38 -12.94 -21.23
C THR A 165 -1.34 -13.33 -22.27
N LYS A 166 -0.25 -14.01 -21.87
CA LYS A 166 0.91 -14.33 -22.74
C LYS A 166 1.47 -13.08 -23.45
N SER A 167 1.43 -11.94 -22.77
CA SER A 167 1.95 -10.69 -23.32
C SER A 167 3.47 -10.77 -23.48
N THR A 168 3.99 -10.17 -24.54
CA THR A 168 5.44 -10.05 -24.78
C THR A 168 6.06 -8.87 -24.06
N LEU A 169 5.26 -8.00 -23.44
CA LEU A 169 5.73 -6.85 -22.68
C LEU A 169 6.48 -7.29 -21.42
N LYS A 170 7.52 -6.54 -21.07
CA LYS A 170 8.28 -6.76 -19.83
C LYS A 170 8.23 -5.50 -19.01
N LEU A 171 7.78 -5.59 -17.76
CA LEU A 171 7.86 -4.47 -16.82
C LEU A 171 9.33 -4.03 -16.58
N SER A 172 10.28 -4.97 -16.73
CA SER A 172 11.72 -4.70 -16.64
C SER A 172 12.28 -3.84 -17.78
N ASP A 173 11.53 -3.60 -18.86
CA ASP A 173 11.90 -2.63 -19.90
C ASP A 173 11.62 -1.18 -19.44
N SER A 174 11.40 -0.97 -18.14
CA SER A 174 11.19 0.32 -17.50
C SER A 174 12.10 0.44 -16.29
N LYS A 175 12.39 1.67 -15.84
CA LYS A 175 13.24 1.89 -14.67
C LYS A 175 12.45 1.66 -13.40
N ALA A 176 12.76 0.61 -12.66
CA ALA A 176 12.20 0.40 -11.32
C ALA A 176 12.82 1.41 -10.34
N ILE A 177 12.00 2.17 -9.61
CA ILE A 177 12.48 3.22 -8.72
C ILE A 177 12.36 2.80 -7.26
N ALA A 178 11.14 2.52 -6.81
CA ALA A 178 10.87 2.20 -5.42
C ALA A 178 9.66 1.29 -5.30
N GLN A 179 9.69 0.39 -4.31
CA GLN A 179 8.48 -0.22 -3.80
C GLN A 179 7.80 0.78 -2.87
N LEU A 180 6.54 1.12 -3.17
CA LEU A 180 5.75 2.08 -2.42
C LEU A 180 5.00 1.42 -1.27
N VAL A 181 4.34 0.30 -1.55
CA VAL A 181 3.43 -0.35 -0.60
C VAL A 181 3.56 -1.86 -0.72
N GLN A 182 3.49 -2.54 0.43
CA GLN A 182 3.23 -3.98 0.52
C GLN A 182 1.88 -4.20 1.21
N GLU A 183 0.90 -4.72 0.48
CA GLU A 183 -0.41 -5.08 0.99
C GLU A 183 -0.47 -6.60 1.17
N TYR A 184 -0.43 -7.09 2.42
CA TYR A 184 -0.52 -8.53 2.70
C TYR A 184 -1.96 -9.03 2.62
N GLU A 185 -2.13 -10.25 2.09
CA GLU A 185 -3.41 -10.94 2.03
C GLU A 185 -3.89 -11.36 3.41
N ALA A 186 -5.20 -11.37 3.60
CA ALA A 186 -5.83 -11.83 4.83
C ALA A 186 -7.04 -12.72 4.54
N ILE A 187 -7.32 -13.62 5.49
CA ILE A 187 -8.49 -14.49 5.49
C ILE A 187 -9.50 -13.91 6.47
N ALA A 188 -10.65 -13.46 5.98
CA ALA A 188 -11.70 -12.87 6.79
C ALA A 188 -13.03 -13.60 6.62
N VAL A 189 -13.89 -13.51 7.64
CA VAL A 189 -15.23 -14.08 7.64
C VAL A 189 -16.20 -13.11 8.31
N PRO A 190 -17.52 -13.18 8.02
CA PRO A 190 -18.53 -12.44 8.77
C PRO A 190 -18.47 -12.76 10.27
N SER A 191 -18.83 -11.80 11.11
CA SER A 191 -18.79 -11.99 12.57
C SER A 191 -19.64 -13.17 13.06
N GLY A 192 -20.76 -13.43 12.36
CA GLY A 192 -21.65 -14.58 12.56
C GLY A 192 -21.31 -15.85 11.77
N SER A 193 -20.11 -15.95 11.19
CA SER A 193 -19.62 -17.19 10.57
C SER A 193 -19.43 -18.30 11.62
N LYS A 194 -19.52 -19.56 11.18
CA LYS A 194 -19.15 -20.72 12.03
C LYS A 194 -17.64 -20.72 12.36
N TYR A 195 -16.83 -20.02 11.59
CA TYR A 195 -15.39 -19.90 11.83
C TYR A 195 -15.08 -18.72 12.74
N THR A 196 -14.49 -19.01 13.89
CA THR A 196 -13.91 -18.03 14.81
C THR A 196 -12.39 -18.12 14.86
N THR A 197 -11.80 -19.24 14.44
CA THR A 197 -10.37 -19.47 14.33
C THR A 197 -9.98 -20.01 12.96
N ILE A 198 -8.69 -19.88 12.60
CA ILE A 198 -8.18 -20.46 11.36
C ILE A 198 -8.21 -22.00 11.40
N ASP A 199 -8.00 -22.61 12.56
CA ASP A 199 -7.98 -24.08 12.71
C ASP A 199 -9.33 -24.71 12.35
N GLN A 200 -10.44 -24.06 12.70
CA GLN A 200 -11.78 -24.54 12.33
C GLN A 200 -11.96 -24.53 10.80
N LEU A 201 -11.47 -23.50 10.12
CA LEU A 201 -11.48 -23.43 8.67
C LEU A 201 -10.60 -24.52 8.05
N VAL A 202 -9.38 -24.72 8.58
CA VAL A 202 -8.45 -25.75 8.10
C VAL A 202 -9.02 -27.16 8.26
N ASN A 203 -9.68 -27.44 9.38
CA ASN A 203 -10.31 -28.74 9.63
C ASN A 203 -11.42 -29.03 8.61
N ASP A 204 -12.30 -28.08 8.35
CA ASP A 204 -13.38 -28.24 7.36
C ASP A 204 -12.83 -28.37 5.93
N LEU A 205 -11.76 -27.64 5.61
CA LEU A 205 -11.08 -27.77 4.31
C LEU A 205 -10.45 -29.15 4.14
N LYS A 206 -9.79 -29.70 5.16
CA LYS A 206 -9.22 -31.04 5.10
C LYS A 206 -10.27 -32.14 5.01
N ALA A 207 -11.42 -31.95 5.68
CA ALA A 207 -12.51 -32.92 5.66
C ALA A 207 -13.30 -32.88 4.34
N ASN A 208 -13.64 -31.68 3.85
CA ASN A 208 -14.40 -31.50 2.62
C ASN A 208 -14.13 -30.10 2.03
N PRO A 209 -13.15 -29.95 1.11
CA PRO A 209 -12.82 -28.66 0.51
C PRO A 209 -14.00 -27.99 -0.19
N LYS A 210 -14.95 -28.77 -0.74
CA LYS A 210 -16.14 -28.28 -1.46
C LYS A 210 -17.18 -27.64 -0.52
N SER A 211 -17.02 -27.80 0.79
CA SER A 211 -17.88 -27.18 1.80
C SER A 211 -17.53 -25.70 2.05
N VAL A 212 -16.36 -25.25 1.58
CA VAL A 212 -15.90 -23.87 1.74
C VAL A 212 -15.99 -23.14 0.41
N THR A 213 -16.62 -21.97 0.45
CA THR A 213 -16.65 -21.03 -0.67
C THR A 213 -15.78 -19.84 -0.33
N PHE A 214 -14.63 -19.74 -0.99
CA PHE A 214 -13.81 -18.56 -0.96
C PHE A 214 -14.39 -17.49 -1.88
N ILE A 215 -14.35 -16.24 -1.45
CA ILE A 215 -14.66 -15.06 -2.26
C ILE A 215 -13.44 -14.15 -2.27
N GLY A 216 -13.01 -13.71 -3.44
CA GLY A 216 -11.82 -12.87 -3.59
C GLY A 216 -11.80 -12.20 -4.96
N GLY A 217 -10.69 -11.60 -5.33
CA GLY A 217 -10.47 -10.96 -6.63
C GLY A 217 -10.66 -11.86 -7.85
N VAL A 218 -10.24 -11.38 -9.02
CA VAL A 218 -10.41 -12.12 -10.28
C VAL A 218 -9.60 -13.41 -10.27
N ALA A 219 -10.09 -14.44 -10.97
CA ALA A 219 -9.36 -15.70 -11.14
C ALA A 219 -7.98 -15.44 -11.77
N GLY A 220 -6.93 -16.01 -11.18
CA GLY A 220 -5.53 -15.78 -11.55
C GLY A 220 -4.93 -14.50 -10.95
N GLY A 221 -5.72 -13.71 -10.22
CA GLY A 221 -5.27 -12.58 -9.42
C GLY A 221 -4.58 -13.00 -8.12
N VAL A 222 -4.17 -12.01 -7.33
CA VAL A 222 -3.42 -12.18 -6.08
C VAL A 222 -4.19 -13.07 -5.10
N ASP A 223 -5.46 -12.77 -4.85
CA ASP A 223 -6.32 -13.48 -3.90
C ASP A 223 -6.52 -14.96 -4.29
N HIS A 224 -6.62 -15.25 -5.60
CA HIS A 224 -6.76 -16.62 -6.11
C HIS A 224 -5.45 -17.41 -5.94
N ILE A 225 -4.31 -16.79 -6.22
CA ILE A 225 -2.99 -17.43 -6.00
C ILE A 225 -2.74 -17.62 -4.50
N PHE A 226 -3.18 -16.68 -3.67
CA PHE A 226 -3.12 -16.80 -2.22
C PHE A 226 -3.94 -18.01 -1.73
N MET A 227 -5.17 -18.18 -2.21
CA MET A 227 -5.98 -19.36 -1.92
C MET A 227 -5.20 -20.64 -2.26
N ALA A 228 -4.62 -20.72 -3.46
CA ALA A 228 -3.87 -21.90 -3.89
C ALA A 228 -2.64 -22.16 -3.01
N LYS A 229 -1.88 -21.12 -2.65
CA LYS A 229 -0.74 -21.24 -1.73
C LYS A 229 -1.16 -21.70 -0.34
N PHE A 230 -2.24 -21.13 0.21
CA PHE A 230 -2.81 -21.51 1.49
C PHE A 230 -3.25 -22.98 1.51
N LEU A 231 -4.04 -23.40 0.51
CA LEU A 231 -4.52 -24.77 0.38
C LEU A 231 -3.36 -25.77 0.23
N ASN A 232 -2.35 -25.45 -0.59
CA ASN A 232 -1.16 -26.28 -0.74
C ASN A 232 -0.41 -26.47 0.58
N VAL A 233 -0.20 -25.41 1.37
CA VAL A 233 0.50 -25.51 2.66
C VAL A 233 -0.26 -26.39 3.65
N ILE A 234 -1.59 -26.38 3.63
CA ILE A 234 -2.41 -27.27 4.46
C ILE A 234 -2.68 -28.64 3.82
N GLN A 235 -2.01 -28.95 2.70
CA GLN A 235 -2.11 -30.22 1.97
C GLN A 235 -3.51 -30.51 1.41
N VAL A 236 -4.22 -29.48 0.97
CA VAL A 236 -5.51 -29.58 0.28
C VAL A 236 -5.32 -29.20 -1.18
N ASP A 237 -5.91 -29.98 -2.09
CA ASP A 237 -5.90 -29.68 -3.53
C ASP A 237 -6.56 -28.31 -3.80
N PRO A 238 -5.83 -27.32 -4.35
CA PRO A 238 -6.38 -26.01 -4.68
C PRO A 238 -7.59 -26.05 -5.63
N LEU A 239 -7.72 -27.09 -6.45
CA LEU A 239 -8.81 -27.24 -7.41
C LEU A 239 -10.11 -27.76 -6.76
N ALA A 240 -10.04 -28.25 -5.52
CA ALA A 240 -11.18 -28.86 -4.85
C ALA A 240 -12.09 -27.85 -4.13
N ALA A 241 -11.58 -26.65 -3.78
CA ALA A 241 -12.35 -25.61 -3.10
C ALA A 241 -13.16 -24.74 -4.09
N LYS A 242 -14.29 -24.19 -3.64
CA LYS A 242 -15.09 -23.27 -4.46
C LYS A 242 -14.50 -21.86 -4.37
N TYR A 243 -14.44 -21.17 -5.51
CA TYR A 243 -13.96 -19.79 -5.61
C TYR A 243 -14.98 -18.91 -6.33
N LEU A 244 -15.33 -17.78 -5.72
CA LEU A 244 -16.26 -16.79 -6.25
C LEU A 244 -15.51 -15.48 -6.58
N PRO A 245 -15.14 -15.23 -7.85
CA PRO A 245 -14.33 -14.08 -8.22
C PRO A 245 -15.09 -12.74 -8.17
N GLN A 246 -14.39 -11.69 -7.78
CA GLN A 246 -14.85 -10.30 -7.69
C GLN A 246 -13.90 -9.33 -8.40
N THR A 247 -14.40 -8.14 -8.71
CA THR A 247 -13.66 -7.11 -9.45
C THR A 247 -12.92 -6.11 -8.58
N SER A 248 -13.17 -6.10 -7.27
CA SER A 248 -12.53 -5.20 -6.30
C SER A 248 -12.62 -5.75 -4.87
N GLY A 249 -11.73 -5.29 -3.98
CA GLY A 249 -11.82 -5.58 -2.55
C GLY A 249 -13.13 -5.06 -1.92
N PHE A 250 -13.66 -3.94 -2.42
CA PHE A 250 -14.98 -3.44 -2.03
C PHE A 250 -16.11 -4.43 -2.34
N ASP A 251 -16.10 -5.05 -3.53
CA ASP A 251 -17.08 -6.07 -3.91
C ASP A 251 -16.94 -7.33 -3.05
N VAL A 252 -15.71 -7.74 -2.76
CA VAL A 252 -15.42 -8.87 -1.84
C VAL A 252 -16.05 -8.60 -0.49
N VAL A 253 -15.75 -7.45 0.12
CA VAL A 253 -16.28 -7.06 1.43
C VAL A 253 -17.80 -7.00 1.42
N THR A 254 -18.39 -6.31 0.44
CA THR A 254 -19.83 -6.09 0.37
C THR A 254 -20.59 -7.41 0.24
N LYS A 255 -20.15 -8.31 -0.66
CA LYS A 255 -20.78 -9.62 -0.82
C LYS A 255 -20.57 -10.53 0.38
N THR A 256 -19.39 -10.51 0.98
CA THR A 256 -19.11 -11.28 2.21
C THR A 256 -20.07 -10.91 3.33
N LEU A 257 -20.45 -9.64 3.46
CA LEU A 257 -21.42 -9.21 4.46
C LEU A 257 -22.85 -9.73 4.22
N THR A 258 -23.19 -10.14 2.98
CA THR A 258 -24.52 -10.66 2.64
C THR A 258 -24.69 -12.15 2.89
N ASP A 259 -23.58 -12.91 3.00
CA ASP A 259 -23.61 -14.35 3.21
C ASP A 259 -22.53 -14.80 4.20
N LYS A 260 -22.98 -15.29 5.37
CA LYS A 260 -22.12 -15.77 6.45
C LYS A 260 -21.31 -17.02 6.14
N SER A 261 -21.60 -17.70 5.02
CA SER A 261 -20.89 -18.91 4.58
C SER A 261 -19.60 -18.60 3.82
N TYR A 262 -19.41 -17.36 3.35
CA TYR A 262 -18.23 -16.98 2.59
C TYR A 262 -16.98 -16.79 3.46
N VAL A 263 -15.84 -17.21 2.89
CA VAL A 263 -14.50 -16.92 3.40
C VAL A 263 -13.85 -15.92 2.45
N ALA A 264 -13.71 -14.68 2.91
CA ALA A 264 -13.12 -13.61 2.13
C ALA A 264 -11.61 -13.69 2.10
N LEU A 265 -11.04 -13.55 0.91
CA LEU A 265 -9.63 -13.35 0.64
C LEU A 265 -9.49 -11.97 0.00
N SER A 266 -8.65 -11.13 0.58
CA SER A 266 -8.28 -9.84 -0.01
C SER A 266 -7.10 -9.24 0.74
N THR A 267 -6.60 -8.12 0.22
CA THR A 267 -5.61 -7.34 0.94
C THR A 267 -6.18 -6.88 2.28
N SER A 268 -5.38 -6.99 3.34
CA SER A 268 -5.84 -6.74 4.71
C SER A 268 -6.47 -5.35 4.92
N GLY A 269 -5.99 -4.35 4.18
CA GLY A 269 -6.52 -2.98 4.20
C GLY A 269 -8.01 -2.88 3.87
N ASP A 270 -8.51 -3.74 2.97
CA ASP A 270 -9.92 -3.72 2.55
C ASP A 270 -10.88 -4.10 3.70
N PHE A 271 -10.38 -4.88 4.67
CA PHE A 271 -11.19 -5.34 5.81
C PHE A 271 -11.25 -4.36 6.98
N VAL A 272 -10.34 -3.37 7.05
CA VAL A 272 -10.16 -2.48 8.23
C VAL A 272 -11.47 -1.89 8.71
N ALA A 273 -12.24 -1.26 7.82
CA ALA A 273 -13.47 -0.56 8.18
C ALA A 273 -14.51 -1.51 8.79
N GLN A 274 -14.69 -2.70 8.20
CA GLN A 274 -15.71 -3.64 8.65
C GLN A 274 -15.27 -4.47 9.86
N VAL A 275 -13.96 -4.65 10.05
CA VAL A 275 -13.41 -5.21 11.29
C VAL A 275 -13.61 -4.24 12.45
N ASN A 276 -13.33 -2.96 12.25
CA ASN A 276 -13.57 -1.92 13.26
C ASN A 276 -15.06 -1.77 13.59
N ALA A 277 -15.94 -1.95 12.61
CA ALA A 277 -17.39 -1.97 12.81
C ALA A 277 -17.91 -3.30 13.43
N GLY A 278 -17.04 -4.28 13.71
CA GLY A 278 -17.44 -5.57 14.30
C GLY A 278 -18.23 -6.49 13.36
N LYS A 279 -18.26 -6.19 12.06
CA LYS A 279 -19.02 -6.96 11.05
C LYS A 279 -18.20 -8.09 10.43
N LEU A 280 -16.88 -7.92 10.34
CA LEU A 280 -15.94 -8.95 9.88
C LEU A 280 -14.95 -9.34 10.98
N ARG A 281 -14.45 -10.57 10.90
CA ARG A 281 -13.35 -11.12 11.71
C ARG A 281 -12.25 -11.60 10.77
N VAL A 282 -11.01 -11.17 11.00
CA VAL A 282 -9.84 -11.73 10.31
C VAL A 282 -9.34 -12.93 11.09
N LEU A 283 -9.24 -14.08 10.44
CA LEU A 283 -8.75 -15.35 10.99
C LEU A 283 -7.22 -15.44 10.91
N GLY A 284 -6.61 -14.81 9.90
CA GLY A 284 -5.16 -14.77 9.76
C GLY A 284 -4.72 -13.81 8.66
N ILE A 285 -3.49 -13.32 8.78
CA ILE A 285 -2.84 -12.45 7.80
C ILE A 285 -1.55 -13.09 7.29
N ALA A 286 -1.30 -13.04 5.98
CA ALA A 286 -0.15 -13.62 5.31
C ALA A 286 1.07 -12.67 5.33
N SER A 287 1.29 -11.98 6.45
CA SER A 287 2.44 -11.10 6.66
C SER A 287 3.57 -11.83 7.41
N PRO A 288 4.85 -11.44 7.19
CA PRO A 288 5.98 -12.04 7.90
C PRO A 288 5.92 -11.72 9.40
N GLU A 289 5.41 -10.54 9.75
CA GLU A 289 5.32 -10.03 11.11
C GLU A 289 3.90 -9.55 11.43
N LYS A 290 3.62 -9.38 12.73
CA LYS A 290 2.32 -8.90 13.20
C LYS A 290 2.07 -7.46 12.73
N VAL A 291 0.90 -7.23 12.16
CA VAL A 291 0.47 -5.89 11.74
C VAL A 291 -0.17 -5.16 12.92
N LYS A 292 0.39 -3.99 13.29
CA LYS A 292 0.05 -3.26 14.52
C LYS A 292 -1.45 -2.94 14.68
N TRP A 293 -2.13 -2.59 13.60
CA TRP A 293 -3.54 -2.21 13.61
C TRP A 293 -4.51 -3.41 13.63
N LEU A 294 -4.02 -4.63 13.39
CA LEU A 294 -4.84 -5.82 13.27
C LEU A 294 -4.67 -6.74 14.49
N LYS A 295 -5.79 -7.17 15.08
CA LYS A 295 -5.77 -8.09 16.23
C LYS A 295 -5.40 -9.54 15.87
N ALA A 296 -5.68 -9.94 14.62
CA ALA A 296 -5.42 -11.29 14.15
C ALA A 296 -3.92 -11.65 14.18
N LYS A 297 -3.63 -12.94 14.38
CA LYS A 297 -2.26 -13.46 14.27
C LYS A 297 -1.86 -13.58 12.79
N THR A 298 -0.57 -13.61 12.53
CA THR A 298 -0.08 -14.02 11.20
C THR A 298 -0.40 -15.50 10.97
N LEU A 299 -0.51 -15.92 9.71
CA LEU A 299 -0.65 -17.34 9.37
C LEU A 299 0.56 -18.14 9.86
N LYS A 300 1.77 -17.57 9.74
CA LYS A 300 3.00 -18.18 10.24
C LYS A 300 2.97 -18.44 11.75
N ALA A 301 2.47 -17.49 12.54
CA ALA A 301 2.26 -17.66 13.98
C ALA A 301 1.14 -18.65 14.34
N GLN A 302 0.40 -19.13 13.33
CA GLN A 302 -0.62 -20.17 13.42
C GLN A 302 -0.18 -21.45 12.68
N TYR A 303 1.12 -21.65 12.52
CA TYR A 303 1.73 -22.84 11.91
C TYR A 303 1.34 -23.08 10.44
N ILE A 304 0.93 -22.03 9.73
CA ILE A 304 0.65 -22.04 8.29
C ILE A 304 1.70 -21.15 7.63
N ASP A 305 2.75 -21.75 7.07
CA ASP A 305 3.90 -21.02 6.50
C ASP A 305 3.57 -20.41 5.12
N VAL A 306 2.76 -19.35 5.14
CA VAL A 306 2.40 -18.56 3.97
C VAL A 306 2.64 -17.09 4.27
N VAL A 307 3.58 -16.50 3.54
CA VAL A 307 3.74 -15.05 3.43
C VAL A 307 3.41 -14.66 1.99
N TYR A 308 2.38 -13.84 1.83
CA TYR A 308 1.90 -13.47 0.50
C TYR A 308 1.10 -12.17 0.53
N GLY A 309 1.22 -11.39 -0.53
CA GLY A 309 0.60 -10.09 -0.65
C GLY A 309 0.88 -9.47 -2.00
N ASN A 310 0.23 -8.36 -2.27
CA ASN A 310 0.51 -7.53 -3.41
C ASN A 310 1.54 -6.46 -3.06
N TRP A 311 2.52 -6.27 -3.92
CA TRP A 311 3.41 -5.12 -3.85
C TRP A 311 3.01 -4.11 -4.93
N TYR A 312 3.20 -2.83 -4.63
CA TYR A 312 3.07 -1.76 -5.60
C TYR A 312 4.38 -1.01 -5.67
N GLY A 313 4.91 -0.84 -6.88
CA GLY A 313 6.13 -0.10 -7.14
C GLY A 313 5.88 1.02 -8.15
N ILE A 314 6.73 2.04 -8.09
CA ILE A 314 6.72 3.12 -9.06
C ILE A 314 7.87 2.95 -10.05
N PHE A 315 7.54 3.16 -11.32
CA PHE A 315 8.44 2.98 -12.45
C PHE A 315 8.52 4.28 -13.24
N LEU A 316 9.71 4.55 -13.80
CA LEU A 316 9.93 5.62 -14.75
C LEU A 316 10.18 5.04 -16.16
N PRO A 317 9.92 5.82 -17.22
CA PRO A 317 10.16 5.39 -18.59
C PRO A 317 11.62 4.96 -18.81
N PRO A 318 11.90 4.04 -19.73
CA PRO A 318 13.25 3.51 -19.95
C PRO A 318 14.29 4.60 -20.28
N LEU A 319 13.89 5.64 -21.02
CA LEU A 319 14.77 6.70 -21.50
C LEU A 319 14.79 7.95 -20.60
N TYR A 320 14.29 7.85 -19.37
CA TYR A 320 14.42 8.93 -18.38
C TYR A 320 15.92 9.18 -18.09
N SER A 321 16.41 10.42 -18.10
CA SER A 321 17.85 10.67 -17.88
C SER A 321 18.27 10.34 -16.44
N GLU A 322 19.52 9.95 -16.22
CA GLU A 322 20.04 9.65 -14.87
C GLU A 322 19.87 10.82 -13.89
N PRO A 323 20.20 12.09 -14.23
CA PRO A 323 20.00 13.20 -13.29
C PRO A 323 18.53 13.38 -12.89
N GLN A 324 17.60 13.15 -13.82
CA GLN A 324 16.17 13.24 -13.53
C GLN A 324 15.69 12.05 -12.70
N THR A 325 16.19 10.84 -12.99
CA THR A 325 15.93 9.65 -12.17
C THR A 325 16.39 9.87 -10.74
N ASN A 326 17.61 10.38 -10.53
CA ASN A 326 18.15 10.65 -9.20
C ASN A 326 17.34 11.72 -8.48
N ASN A 327 17.01 12.83 -9.15
CA ASN A 327 16.14 13.84 -8.54
C ASN A 327 14.77 13.27 -8.14
N PHE A 328 14.16 12.42 -8.98
CA PHE A 328 12.90 11.77 -8.62
C PHE A 328 13.04 10.85 -7.40
N ILE A 329 14.15 10.10 -7.31
CA ILE A 329 14.49 9.30 -6.13
C ILE A 329 14.64 10.19 -4.89
N HIS A 330 15.33 11.34 -5.00
CA HIS A 330 15.50 12.28 -3.87
C HIS A 330 14.17 12.84 -3.38
N LEU A 331 13.23 13.15 -4.30
CA LEU A 331 11.87 13.59 -3.90
C LEU A 331 11.15 12.48 -3.11
N LEU A 332 11.24 11.23 -3.56
CA LEU A 332 10.64 10.10 -2.84
C LEU A 332 11.31 9.83 -1.48
N ASP A 333 12.64 9.99 -1.40
CA ASP A 333 13.40 9.82 -0.16
C ASP A 333 13.06 10.92 0.86
N VAL A 334 12.95 12.17 0.42
CA VAL A 334 12.48 13.26 1.28
C VAL A 334 11.05 13.01 1.75
N LEU A 335 10.14 12.61 0.85
CA LEU A 335 8.78 12.27 1.22
C LEU A 335 8.72 11.11 2.23
N HIS A 336 9.60 10.13 2.10
CA HIS A 336 9.65 9.00 3.03
C HIS A 336 10.04 9.43 4.45
N ASN A 337 10.83 10.49 4.57
CA ASN A 337 11.37 11.00 5.83
C ASN A 337 10.63 12.26 6.33
N SER A 338 9.55 12.70 5.68
CA SER A 338 8.74 13.83 6.14
C SER A 338 7.77 13.43 7.27
N HIS A 339 7.27 14.42 8.03
CA HIS A 339 6.45 14.20 9.24
C HIS A 339 4.94 14.32 9.01
#